data_AF-S4PEX7-F1
#
_entry.id   AF-S4PEX7-F1
#
_cell.length_a   1.000
_cell.length_b   1.000
_cell.length_c   1.000
_cell.angle_alpha   90.00
_cell.angle_beta   90.00
_cell.angle_gamma   90.00
#
_symmetry.space_group_name_H-M   'P 1'
#
loop_
_entity.id
_entity.type
_entity.pdbx_description
1 polymer ?
#
loop_
_entity_poly.entity_id
_entity_poly.type
_entity_poly.pdbx_seq_one_letter_code
_entity_poly.pdbx_strand_id
1 'polypeptide(L)' 'AAVAAGAGRLQQPTSLDSSLKLAPYQLIGLNWLAVLHKQGVSGILADEMGLGKTVQVIAFLAHLKETGQARGTHL' A
#
# COMPACT_ATOMS: atom_id res chain seq x y z
N ALA A 1 10.99 -1.70 9.86
CA ALA A 1 9.65 -2.05 9.30
C ALA A 1 8.68 -0.92 9.59
N ALA A 2 7.69 -0.61 8.74
CA ALA A 2 6.81 0.56 8.89
C ALA A 2 6.10 0.71 10.25
N VAL A 3 5.92 -0.41 10.97
CA VAL A 3 5.47 -0.42 12.38
C VAL A 3 6.41 0.37 13.31
N ALA A 4 7.72 0.36 13.04
CA ALA A 4 8.72 1.13 13.79
C ALA A 4 8.79 2.61 13.38
N ALA A 5 8.26 2.98 12.21
CA ALA A 5 8.26 4.36 11.72
C ALA A 5 7.06 5.18 12.21
N GLY A 6 6.28 4.67 13.17
CA GLY A 6 5.12 5.36 13.74
C GLY A 6 3.91 5.45 12.80
N ALA A 7 3.91 4.74 11.67
CA ALA A 7 2.73 4.64 10.83
C ALA A 7 1.72 3.68 11.47
N GLY A 8 0.57 4.22 11.83
CA GLY A 8 -0.57 3.45 12.32
C GLY A 8 -0.97 2.35 11.33
N ARG A 9 -1.67 1.33 11.83
CA ARG A 9 -2.10 0.19 11.03
C ARG A 9 -3.08 0.67 9.96
N LEU A 10 -2.64 0.74 8.70
CA LEU A 10 -3.53 1.09 7.60
C LEU A 10 -4.62 0.03 7.43
N GLN A 11 -5.83 0.50 7.17
CA GLN A 11 -6.95 -0.32 6.73
C GLN A 11 -6.97 -0.39 5.21
N GLN A 12 -7.70 -1.37 4.67
CA GLN A 12 -7.91 -1.49 3.24
C GLN A 12 -8.59 -0.22 2.70
N PRO A 13 -8.14 0.35 1.56
CA PRO A 13 -8.81 1.46 0.90
C PRO A 13 -10.26 1.13 0.57
N THR A 14 -11.16 2.07 0.84
CA THR A 14 -12.60 1.92 0.64
C THR A 14 -13.00 1.88 -0.84
N SER A 15 -12.17 2.41 -1.73
CA SER A 15 -12.37 2.44 -3.17
C SER A 15 -12.07 1.11 -3.86
N LEU A 16 -11.55 0.11 -3.13
CA LEU A 16 -11.41 -1.25 -3.64
C LEU A 16 -12.78 -1.95 -3.63
N ASP A 17 -12.97 -2.86 -4.58
CA ASP A 17 -14.19 -3.66 -4.66
C ASP A 17 -14.44 -4.43 -3.35
N SER A 18 -15.68 -4.46 -2.89
CA SER A 18 -16.06 -5.08 -1.62
C SER A 18 -15.92 -6.61 -1.61
N SER A 19 -15.87 -7.25 -2.78
CA SER A 19 -15.56 -8.68 -2.92
C SER A 19 -14.07 -8.99 -2.70
N LEU A 20 -13.21 -7.98 -2.75
CA LEU A 20 -11.77 -8.12 -2.56
C LEU A 20 -11.39 -7.82 -1.10
N LYS A 21 -10.61 -8.73 -0.50
CA LYS A 21 -10.07 -8.54 0.85
C LYS A 21 -8.57 -8.77 0.87
N LEU A 22 -7.84 -7.76 1.31
CA LEU A 22 -6.40 -7.86 1.49
C LEU A 22 -6.06 -8.80 2.64
N ALA A 23 -5.12 -9.71 2.40
CA ALA A 23 -4.57 -10.56 3.45
C ALA A 23 -3.75 -9.72 4.47
N PRO A 24 -3.56 -10.21 5.71
CA PRO A 24 -2.83 -9.44 6.73
C PRO A 24 -1.41 -9.02 6.31
N TYR A 25 -0.68 -9.89 5.59
CA TYR A 25 0.65 -9.56 5.07
C TYR A 25 0.60 -8.50 3.96
N GLN A 26 -0.49 -8.46 3.18
CA GLN A 26 -0.68 -7.43 2.15
C GLN A 26 -0.90 -6.06 2.77
N LEU A 27 -1.63 -5.98 3.89
CA LEU A 27 -1.79 -4.75 4.67
C LEU A 27 -0.47 -4.27 5.29
N ILE A 28 0.41 -5.20 5.69
CA ILE A 28 1.77 -4.85 6.16
C ILE A 28 2.58 -4.23 5.01
N GLY A 29 2.56 -4.85 3.83
CA GLY A 29 3.22 -4.32 2.63
C GLY A 29 2.66 -2.96 2.20
N LEU A 30 1.34 -2.78 2.25
CA LEU A 30 0.66 -1.51 2.00
C LEU A 30 1.13 -0.41 2.97
N ASN A 31 1.16 -0.70 4.27
CA ASN A 31 1.66 0.23 5.28
C ASN A 31 3.13 0.59 5.04
N TRP A 32 3.93 -0.38 4.61
CA TRP A 32 5.32 -0.15 4.25
C TRP A 32 5.49 0.78 3.05
N LEU A 33 4.75 0.55 1.97
CA LEU A 33 4.75 1.44 0.81
C LEU A 33 4.29 2.87 1.16
N ALA A 34 3.26 3.01 1.98
CA ALA A 34 2.77 4.32 2.44
C ALA A 34 3.83 5.09 3.25
N VAL A 35 4.58 4.40 4.12
CA VAL A 35 5.71 5.01 4.86
C VAL A 35 6.80 5.47 3.92
N LEU A 36 7.21 4.62 2.97
CA LEU A 36 8.24 4.98 2.00
C LEU A 36 7.83 6.20 1.17
N HIS A 37 6.58 6.22 0.69
CA HIS A 37 6.03 7.35 -0.04
C HIS A 37 6.03 8.64 0.79
N LYS A 38 5.59 8.57 2.06
CA LYS A 38 5.63 9.72 2.98
C LYS A 38 7.04 10.25 3.21
N GLN A 39 8.04 9.36 3.19
CA GLN A 39 9.46 9.71 3.34
C GLN A 39 10.12 10.14 2.02
N GLY A 40 9.45 10.01 0.88
CA GLY A 40 10.02 10.30 -0.44
C GLY A 40 11.12 9.33 -0.86
N VAL A 41 11.09 8.10 -0.35
CA VAL A 41 12.09 7.04 -0.64
C VAL A 41 11.47 5.97 -1.53
N SER A 42 12.22 5.49 -2.50
CA SER A 42 11.81 4.37 -3.35
C SER A 42 12.00 3.03 -2.65
N GLY A 43 11.15 2.04 -2.96
CA GLY A 43 11.28 0.68 -2.44
C GLY A 43 10.89 -0.36 -3.49
N ILE A 44 11.39 -1.59 -3.29
CA ILE A 44 11.09 -2.74 -4.13
C ILE A 44 10.31 -3.75 -3.29
N LEU A 45 9.14 -4.17 -3.76
CA LEU A 45 8.41 -5.31 -3.19
C LEU A 45 9.06 -6.61 -3.69
N ALA A 46 9.93 -7.19 -2.86
CA ALA A 46 10.68 -8.40 -3.16
C ALA A 46 10.05 -9.68 -2.57
N ASP A 47 8.73 -9.68 -2.36
CA ASP A 47 8.00 -10.82 -1.80
C ASP A 47 7.93 -11.99 -2.81
N GLU A 48 7.74 -13.22 -2.31
CA GLU A 48 7.53 -14.43 -3.12
C GLU A 48 6.44 -14.27 -4.20
N MET A 49 6.59 -15.00 -5.30
CA MET A 49 5.60 -15.02 -6.37
C MET A 49 4.27 -15.61 -5.87
N GLY A 50 3.14 -15.10 -6.40
CA GLY A 50 1.81 -15.56 -5.98
C GLY A 50 1.21 -14.88 -4.75
N LEU A 51 1.98 -14.09 -3.98
CA LEU A 51 1.46 -13.34 -2.81
C LEU A 51 0.58 -12.13 -3.15
N GLY A 52 0.33 -11.85 -4.43
CA GLY A 52 -0.54 -10.74 -4.83
C GLY A 52 0.12 -9.36 -4.76
N LYS A 53 1.37 -9.24 -5.20
CA LYS A 53 2.06 -7.93 -5.34
C LYS A 53 1.26 -6.93 -6.17
N THR A 54 0.58 -7.39 -7.23
CA THR A 54 -0.29 -6.54 -8.05
C THR A 54 -1.41 -5.91 -7.23
N VAL A 55 -2.13 -6.70 -6.44
CA VAL A 55 -3.23 -6.16 -5.61
C VAL A 55 -2.70 -5.25 -4.50
N GLN A 56 -1.51 -5.52 -3.95
CA GLN A 56 -0.85 -4.61 -3.00
C GLN A 56 -0.53 -3.25 -3.63
N VAL A 57 0.00 -3.23 -4.86
CA VAL A 57 0.30 -1.98 -5.58
C VAL A 57 -0.99 -1.22 -5.92
N ILE A 58 -2.04 -1.91 -6.38
CA ILE A 58 -3.34 -1.27 -6.63
C ILE A 58 -3.92 -0.67 -5.35
N ALA A 59 -3.86 -1.40 -4.23
CA ALA A 59 -4.30 -0.90 -2.93
C ALA A 59 -3.48 0.32 -2.48
N PHE A 60 -2.17 0.34 -2.75
CA PHE A 60 -1.34 1.49 -2.46
C PHE A 60 -1.74 2.72 -3.28
N LEU A 61 -1.97 2.57 -4.59
CA LEU A 61 -2.44 3.68 -5.44
C LEU A 61 -3.83 4.18 -5.01
N ALA A 62 -4.73 3.27 -4.66
CA ALA A 62 -6.05 3.60 -4.11
C ALA A 62 -5.90 4.41 -2.80
N HIS A 63 -5.03 3.97 -1.90
CA HIS A 63 -4.73 4.70 -0.66
C HIS A 63 -4.21 6.12 -0.93
N LEU A 64 -3.29 6.30 -1.87
CA LEU A 64 -2.79 7.63 -2.23
C LEU A 64 -3.88 8.53 -2.80
N LYS A 65 -4.80 7.96 -3.59
CA LYS A 65 -5.93 8.70 -4.15
C LYS A 65 -6.90 9.16 -3.05
N GLU A 66 -7.28 8.26 -2.14
CA GLU A 66 -8.23 8.57 -1.05
C GLU A 66 -7.67 9.60 -0.06
N THR A 67 -6.37 9.56 0.19
CA THR A 67 -5.69 10.49 1.11
C THR A 67 -5.27 11.81 0.47
N GLY A 68 -5.54 12.00 -0.83
CA GLY A 68 -5.11 13.19 -1.58
C GLY A 68 -3.59 13.30 -1.77
N GLN A 69 -2.87 12.20 -1.62
CA GLN A 69 -1.41 12.12 -1.76
C GLN A 69 -0.95 11.72 -3.15
N ALA A 70 -1.86 11.31 -4.04
CA ALA A 70 -1.55 11.02 -5.44
C ALA A 70 -1.07 12.28 -6.16
N ARG A 71 0.14 12.23 -6.73
CA ARG A 71 0.73 13.34 -7.50
C ARG A 71 0.64 13.02 -8.99
N GLY A 72 -0.42 13.50 -9.62
CA GLY A 72 -0.63 13.32 -11.06
C GLY A 72 -0.84 11.86 -11.46
N THR A 73 -0.58 11.56 -12.73
CA THR A 73 -0.74 10.22 -13.29
C THR A 73 0.42 9.31 -12.86
N HIS A 74 0.08 8.14 -12.32
CA HIS A 74 1.05 7.08 -11.99
C HIS A 74 1.21 6.13 -13.18
N LEU A 75 2.46 5.77 -13.53
CA LEU A 75 2.83 4.89 -14.65
C LEU A 75 3.34 3.54 -14.17
#